data_AF-A0A2A9F0F7-F1
#
_entry.id   AF-A0A2A9F0F7-F1
#
_cell.length_a   1.000
_cell.length_b   1.000
_cell.length_c   1.000
_cell.angle_alpha   90.00
_cell.angle_beta   90.00
_cell.angle_gamma   90.00
#
_symmetry.space_group_name_H-M   'P 1'
#
loop_
_entity.id
_entity.type
_entity.pdbx_description
1 polymer ?
#
loop_
_entity_poly.entity_id
_entity_poly.type
_entity_poly.pdbx_seq_one_letter_code
_entity_poly.pdbx_strand_id
1 'polypeptide(L)'
;MSDERTLFPIAMRGYDRAAVENQIARLEQALEEARRNVEATDGRAMQLSSELAEAHRQLRENDKPSYAGLGARAERLLRTADEQAAEVLTQANQQAADVMARAKLSAGQVRQRAESEASELLGSARREAEEVRATTSAETEGVLQGAQRRAEELIGSAEREAALITSTLATEESERRASLEREIGTLRSTAEREVTEARVVAEREIAQARAEAAAEAAALREEADRESTGLMERTRNEAARIVADAKHQAAEAAAAVTAELEQLREQARATLADADLSAAQTRELVEAQAAERHEVARAETERLVQAAEEHAAEAEKRVAVALAQADQVRSESDAYVKELLADARRTADRIVSEARAFAEQTVSDARVEADQSRTTAQRQLEDLTRRHDSINSYLEELRGLLGSEQASGAASSVPADGVPVAEVEAPQAPAASSASPVAPARPAGPAQTPAQAARAASTQSAEDAADEPDADTTSADEEPAPTNA
;
A
#
# COMPACT_ATOMS: atom_id res chain seq x y z
N MET A 1 -191.83 25.05 27.58
CA MET A 1 -192.54 25.40 26.34
C MET A 1 -192.60 24.16 25.50
N SER A 2 -193.81 23.67 25.24
CA SER A 2 -194.07 22.30 24.82
C SER A 2 -194.04 22.20 23.30
N ASP A 3 -193.04 21.48 22.78
CA ASP A 3 -193.03 21.08 21.37
C ASP A 3 -193.90 19.81 21.28
N GLU A 4 -195.14 19.93 20.80
CA GLU A 4 -195.99 18.79 20.43
C GLU A 4 -195.45 18.14 19.14
N ARG A 5 -194.21 17.64 19.21
CA ARG A 5 -193.68 16.72 18.22
C ARG A 5 -194.23 15.34 18.54
N THR A 6 -195.16 14.88 17.72
CA THR A 6 -195.66 13.50 17.71
C THR A 6 -194.48 12.52 17.65
N LEU A 7 -194.07 12.01 18.82
CA LEU A 7 -192.88 11.17 18.98
C LEU A 7 -192.96 9.83 18.23
N PHE A 8 -194.17 9.40 17.86
CA PHE A 8 -194.44 8.15 17.18
C PHE A 8 -195.43 8.41 16.03
N PRO A 9 -195.06 8.14 14.75
CA PRO A 9 -195.98 8.29 13.63
C PRO A 9 -197.09 7.24 13.69
N ILE A 10 -198.26 7.58 13.15
CA ILE A 10 -199.49 6.78 13.26
C ILE A 10 -199.82 6.18 11.89
N ALA A 11 -199.85 4.85 11.82
CA ALA A 11 -200.38 4.11 10.69
C ALA A 11 -201.88 3.82 10.87
N MET A 12 -202.56 3.36 9.81
CA MET A 12 -204.01 3.05 9.75
C MET A 12 -204.60 2.16 10.87
N ARG A 13 -203.79 1.64 11.80
CA ARG A 13 -204.25 0.86 12.96
C ARG A 13 -203.33 0.92 14.19
N GLY A 14 -202.54 1.97 14.37
CA GLY A 14 -201.71 2.18 15.58
C GLY A 14 -200.40 2.96 15.33
N TYR A 15 -199.59 3.10 16.38
CA TYR A 15 -198.25 3.69 16.28
C TYR A 15 -197.27 2.80 15.51
N ASP A 16 -196.34 3.41 14.78
CA ASP A 16 -195.23 2.71 14.12
C ASP A 16 -194.28 2.09 15.13
N ARG A 17 -194.24 0.76 15.12
CA ARG A 17 -193.40 -0.06 16.00
C ARG A 17 -191.92 0.25 15.86
N ALA A 18 -191.43 0.53 14.66
CA ALA A 18 -189.99 0.78 14.42
C ALA A 18 -189.54 2.11 15.04
N ALA A 19 -190.42 3.13 15.06
CA ALA A 19 -190.14 4.40 15.73
C ALA A 19 -190.12 4.24 17.26
N VAL A 20 -191.03 3.42 17.81
CA VAL A 20 -191.08 3.13 19.26
C VAL A 20 -189.84 2.36 19.72
N GLU A 21 -189.46 1.29 19.03
CA GLU A 21 -188.29 0.47 19.39
C GLU A 21 -186.99 1.29 19.38
N ASN A 22 -186.78 2.16 18.37
CA ASN A 22 -185.63 3.07 18.34
C ASN A 22 -185.60 4.06 19.51
N GLN A 23 -186.75 4.59 19.93
CA GLN A 23 -186.83 5.56 21.03
C GLN A 23 -186.67 4.88 22.40
N ILE A 24 -187.11 3.62 22.55
CA ILE A 24 -186.82 2.80 23.74
C ILE A 24 -185.32 2.54 23.86
N ALA A 25 -184.67 2.06 22.79
CA ALA A 25 -183.22 1.83 22.78
C ALA A 25 -182.42 3.10 23.15
N ARG A 26 -182.88 4.27 22.68
CA ARG A 26 -182.27 5.57 23.03
C ARG A 26 -182.43 5.94 24.50
N LEU A 27 -183.57 5.61 25.12
CA LEU A 27 -183.82 5.84 26.54
C LEU A 27 -183.05 4.84 27.43
N GLU A 28 -182.91 3.59 27.00
CA GLU A 28 -182.08 2.58 27.66
C GLU A 28 -180.61 3.01 27.66
N GLN A 29 -180.08 3.47 26.53
CA GLN A 29 -178.72 3.99 26.41
C GLN A 29 -178.48 5.21 27.32
N ALA A 30 -179.43 6.16 27.37
CA ALA A 30 -179.34 7.31 28.28
C ALA A 30 -179.38 6.92 29.77
N LEU A 31 -180.09 5.83 30.11
CA LEU A 31 -180.18 5.30 31.47
C LEU A 31 -178.88 4.58 31.88
N GLU A 32 -178.23 3.87 30.97
CA GLU A 32 -176.88 3.32 31.20
C GLU A 32 -175.84 4.42 31.42
N GLU A 33 -175.84 5.48 30.61
CA GLU A 33 -174.93 6.63 30.78
C GLU A 33 -175.15 7.33 32.13
N ALA A 34 -176.41 7.52 32.54
CA ALA A 34 -176.73 8.08 33.85
C ALA A 34 -176.18 7.23 35.01
N ARG A 35 -176.29 5.89 34.93
CA ARG A 35 -175.74 4.97 35.95
C ARG A 35 -174.22 5.05 36.05
N ARG A 36 -173.51 5.02 34.92
CA ARG A 36 -172.03 5.14 34.89
C ARG A 36 -171.55 6.44 35.51
N ASN A 37 -172.28 7.54 35.33
CA ASN A 37 -171.95 8.82 35.94
C ASN A 37 -172.08 8.81 37.47
N VAL A 38 -173.09 8.12 38.03
CA VAL A 38 -173.27 7.99 39.49
C VAL A 38 -172.13 7.18 40.12
N GLU A 39 -171.80 6.03 39.54
CA GLU A 39 -170.66 5.20 39.99
C GLU A 39 -169.33 5.99 39.97
N ALA A 40 -169.11 6.78 38.92
CA ALA A 40 -167.93 7.64 38.80
C ALA A 40 -167.89 8.79 39.83
N THR A 41 -169.03 9.27 40.32
CA THR A 41 -169.08 10.28 41.41
C THR A 41 -168.86 9.66 42.79
N ASP A 42 -169.43 8.49 43.07
CA ASP A 42 -169.25 7.81 44.36
C ASP A 42 -167.79 7.38 44.57
N GLY A 43 -167.11 6.93 43.51
CA GLY A 43 -165.68 6.62 43.57
C GLY A 43 -164.80 7.81 44.01
N ARG A 44 -165.13 9.04 43.56
CA ARG A 44 -164.41 10.27 43.96
C ARG A 44 -164.72 10.66 45.42
N ALA A 45 -165.97 10.46 45.87
CA ALA A 45 -166.35 10.74 47.24
C ALA A 45 -165.57 9.86 48.24
N MET A 46 -165.35 8.58 47.91
CA MET A 46 -164.53 7.68 48.72
C MET A 46 -163.06 8.13 48.77
N GLN A 47 -162.44 8.49 47.63
CA GLN A 47 -161.05 8.97 47.58
C GLN A 47 -160.81 10.20 48.47
N LEU A 48 -161.67 11.22 48.35
CA LEU A 48 -161.58 12.42 49.18
C LEU A 48 -161.75 12.11 50.69
N SER A 49 -162.58 11.12 51.04
CA SER A 49 -162.76 10.71 52.44
C SER A 49 -161.51 10.05 53.04
N SER A 50 -160.75 9.27 52.25
CA SER A 50 -159.48 8.69 52.69
C SER A 50 -158.39 9.74 52.90
N GLU A 51 -158.24 10.70 51.99
CA GLU A 51 -157.28 11.80 52.12
C GLU A 51 -157.55 12.64 53.39
N LEU A 52 -158.83 12.91 53.68
CA LEU A 52 -159.26 13.65 54.87
C LEU A 52 -158.99 12.87 56.18
N ALA A 53 -159.07 11.54 56.14
CA ALA A 53 -158.73 10.68 57.27
C ALA A 53 -157.21 10.63 57.54
N GLU A 54 -156.39 10.63 56.50
CA GLU A 54 -154.92 10.68 56.60
C GLU A 54 -154.43 12.04 57.14
N ALA A 55 -154.95 13.15 56.63
CA ALA A 55 -154.64 14.49 57.13
C ALA A 55 -154.96 14.65 58.64
N HIS A 56 -156.10 14.13 59.09
CA HIS A 56 -156.46 14.10 60.52
C HIS A 56 -155.58 13.18 61.38
N ARG A 57 -154.78 12.29 60.77
CA ARG A 57 -153.80 11.47 61.50
C ARG A 57 -152.51 12.26 61.74
N GLN A 58 -152.00 12.90 60.69
CA GLN A 58 -150.79 13.74 60.73
C GLN A 58 -150.94 14.93 61.72
N LEU A 59 -152.12 15.56 61.78
CA LEU A 59 -152.39 16.62 62.76
C LEU A 59 -152.32 16.13 64.22
N ARG A 60 -152.88 14.95 64.50
CA ARG A 60 -152.86 14.37 65.86
C ARG A 60 -151.46 13.96 66.35
N GLU A 61 -150.53 13.73 65.43
CA GLU A 61 -149.13 13.45 65.77
C GLU A 61 -148.34 14.73 66.15
N ASN A 62 -148.79 15.92 65.70
CA ASN A 62 -148.18 17.19 66.08
C ASN A 62 -148.68 17.74 67.43
N ASP A 63 -149.96 17.57 67.78
CA ASP A 63 -150.60 18.25 68.92
C ASP A 63 -150.29 17.66 70.32
N LYS A 64 -149.52 16.56 70.44
CA LYS A 64 -149.20 15.93 71.75
C LYS A 64 -147.72 15.55 71.92
N PRO A 65 -146.86 16.46 72.42
CA PRO A 65 -145.46 16.15 72.70
C PRO A 65 -145.29 15.20 73.90
N SER A 66 -144.57 14.10 73.70
CA SER A 66 -144.19 13.12 74.73
C SER A 66 -142.67 12.94 74.78
N TYR A 67 -142.11 12.71 75.97
CA TYR A 67 -140.67 12.60 76.22
C TYR A 67 -139.97 11.50 75.40
N ALA A 68 -140.69 10.45 74.97
CA ALA A 68 -140.14 9.44 74.06
C ALA A 68 -139.71 10.02 72.70
N GLY A 69 -140.37 11.10 72.24
CA GLY A 69 -140.05 11.77 70.98
C GLY A 69 -138.73 12.55 71.00
N LEU A 70 -138.22 12.92 72.18
CA LEU A 70 -136.92 13.60 72.31
C LEU A 70 -135.76 12.64 72.05
N GLY A 71 -135.82 11.40 72.55
CA GLY A 71 -134.84 10.35 72.24
C GLY A 71 -134.80 10.08 70.74
N ALA A 72 -135.97 9.85 70.12
CA ALA A 72 -136.09 9.66 68.68
C ALA A 72 -135.69 10.90 67.84
N ARG A 73 -135.63 12.11 68.42
CA ARG A 73 -135.13 13.32 67.73
C ARG A 73 -133.62 13.48 67.91
N ALA A 74 -133.07 13.15 69.07
CA ALA A 74 -131.63 13.13 69.32
C ALA A 74 -130.93 12.02 68.52
N GLU A 75 -131.53 10.83 68.45
CA GLU A 75 -131.06 9.72 67.60
C GLU A 75 -131.11 10.10 66.12
N ARG A 76 -132.21 10.73 65.65
CA ARG A 76 -132.27 11.28 64.28
C ARG A 76 -131.22 12.36 64.04
N LEU A 77 -130.96 13.25 64.99
CA LEU A 77 -129.97 14.32 64.82
C LEU A 77 -128.53 13.77 64.81
N LEU A 78 -128.20 12.84 65.71
CA LEU A 78 -126.91 12.14 65.70
C LEU A 78 -126.75 11.32 64.42
N ARG A 79 -127.78 10.60 63.99
CA ARG A 79 -127.78 9.87 62.71
C ARG A 79 -127.55 10.81 61.53
N THR A 80 -128.23 11.96 61.46
CA THR A 80 -127.97 12.95 60.39
C THR A 80 -126.58 13.58 60.51
N ALA A 81 -126.04 13.75 61.72
CA ALA A 81 -124.69 14.28 61.92
C ALA A 81 -123.61 13.26 61.54
N ASP A 82 -123.81 11.97 61.82
CA ASP A 82 -122.94 10.87 61.39
C ASP A 82 -123.04 10.65 59.88
N GLU A 83 -124.25 10.70 59.30
CA GLU A 83 -124.46 10.65 57.84
C GLU A 83 -123.79 11.86 57.16
N GLN A 84 -123.91 13.07 57.72
CA GLN A 84 -123.20 14.27 57.24
C GLN A 84 -121.67 14.20 57.45
N ALA A 85 -121.19 13.65 58.57
CA ALA A 85 -119.77 13.49 58.81
C ALA A 85 -119.15 12.44 57.88
N ALA A 86 -119.87 11.34 57.62
CA ALA A 86 -119.50 10.35 56.61
C ALA A 86 -119.51 10.97 55.21
N GLU A 87 -120.53 11.77 54.85
CA GLU A 87 -120.58 12.50 53.59
C GLU A 87 -119.38 13.45 53.45
N VAL A 88 -119.11 14.31 54.43
CA VAL A 88 -117.94 15.22 54.44
C VAL A 88 -116.62 14.45 54.38
N LEU A 89 -116.48 13.32 55.07
CA LEU A 89 -115.27 12.48 54.99
C LEU A 89 -115.13 11.82 53.60
N THR A 90 -116.21 11.34 52.99
CA THR A 90 -116.14 10.80 51.62
C THR A 90 -115.82 11.90 50.61
N GLN A 91 -116.41 13.08 50.74
CA GLN A 91 -116.13 14.26 49.92
C GLN A 91 -114.67 14.72 50.08
N ALA A 92 -114.15 14.79 51.30
CA ALA A 92 -112.76 15.17 51.58
C ALA A 92 -111.77 14.14 51.02
N ASN A 93 -112.07 12.84 51.15
CA ASN A 93 -111.25 11.78 50.54
C ASN A 93 -111.29 11.82 49.00
N GLN A 94 -112.44 12.09 48.39
CA GLN A 94 -112.57 12.30 46.95
C GLN A 94 -111.77 13.53 46.49
N GLN A 95 -111.89 14.66 47.18
CA GLN A 95 -111.11 15.87 46.90
C GLN A 95 -109.60 15.64 47.04
N ALA A 96 -109.16 14.91 48.08
CA ALA A 96 -107.77 14.55 48.26
C ALA A 96 -107.26 13.63 47.13
N ALA A 97 -108.07 12.65 46.71
CA ALA A 97 -107.75 11.78 45.58
C ALA A 97 -107.66 12.57 44.26
N ASP A 98 -108.57 13.51 44.01
CA ASP A 98 -108.56 14.39 42.85
C ASP A 98 -107.33 15.31 42.82
N VAL A 99 -107.00 15.94 43.95
CA VAL A 99 -105.79 16.78 44.08
C VAL A 99 -104.54 15.93 43.85
N MET A 100 -104.46 14.72 44.41
CA MET A 100 -103.34 13.81 44.19
C MET A 100 -103.26 13.30 42.74
N ALA A 101 -104.39 13.05 42.07
CA ALA A 101 -104.43 12.68 40.66
C ALA A 101 -103.94 13.83 39.77
N ARG A 102 -104.42 15.06 40.01
CA ARG A 102 -103.96 16.28 39.32
C ARG A 102 -102.48 16.56 39.56
N ALA A 103 -102.01 16.41 40.81
CA ALA A 103 -100.60 16.58 41.17
C ALA A 103 -99.71 15.54 40.48
N LYS A 104 -100.11 14.27 40.44
CA LYS A 104 -99.40 13.20 39.72
C LYS A 104 -99.37 13.45 38.21
N LEU A 105 -100.49 13.89 37.62
CA LEU A 105 -100.55 14.24 36.20
C LEU A 105 -99.63 15.42 35.87
N SER A 106 -99.68 16.49 36.68
CA SER A 106 -98.82 17.67 36.53
C SER A 106 -97.33 17.31 36.67
N ALA A 107 -96.96 16.55 37.71
CA ALA A 107 -95.60 16.07 37.90
C ALA A 107 -95.12 15.17 36.74
N GLY A 108 -96.01 14.31 36.21
CA GLY A 108 -95.74 13.50 35.02
C GLY A 108 -95.49 14.36 33.77
N GLN A 109 -96.30 15.39 33.55
CA GLN A 109 -96.13 16.34 32.44
C GLN A 109 -94.84 17.16 32.57
N VAL A 110 -94.52 17.66 33.76
CA VAL A 110 -93.25 18.39 34.01
C VAL A 110 -92.05 17.46 33.80
N ARG A 111 -92.11 16.21 34.29
CA ARG A 111 -91.04 15.23 34.07
C ARG A 111 -90.88 14.90 32.59
N GLN A 112 -91.97 14.65 31.86
CA GLN A 112 -91.92 14.36 30.44
C GLN A 112 -91.34 15.53 29.63
N ARG A 113 -91.67 16.78 29.97
CA ARG A 113 -91.08 17.98 29.34
C ARG A 113 -89.58 18.08 29.64
N ALA A 114 -89.18 17.91 30.89
CA ALA A 114 -87.77 17.93 31.28
C ALA A 114 -86.97 16.78 30.62
N GLU A 115 -87.57 15.59 30.48
CA GLU A 115 -86.99 14.46 29.75
C GLU A 115 -86.84 14.77 28.25
N SER A 116 -87.84 15.38 27.59
CA SER A 116 -87.73 15.79 26.19
C SER A 116 -86.70 16.90 25.99
N GLU A 117 -86.74 17.96 26.80
CA GLU A 117 -85.79 19.09 26.76
C GLU A 117 -84.35 18.59 26.99
N ALA A 118 -84.12 17.70 27.97
CA ALA A 118 -82.81 17.09 28.20
C ALA A 118 -82.37 16.23 27.01
N SER A 119 -83.28 15.49 26.37
CA SER A 119 -82.96 14.69 25.18
C SER A 119 -82.62 15.55 23.96
N GLU A 120 -83.29 16.70 23.81
CA GLU A 120 -83.02 17.68 22.74
C GLU A 120 -81.67 18.37 22.96
N LEU A 121 -81.39 18.84 24.18
CA LEU A 121 -80.10 19.46 24.55
C LEU A 121 -78.92 18.48 24.42
N LEU A 122 -79.08 17.23 24.83
CA LEU A 122 -78.06 16.18 24.61
C LEU A 122 -77.93 15.83 23.12
N GLY A 123 -79.00 15.95 22.35
CA GLY A 123 -79.01 15.77 20.90
C GLY A 123 -78.26 16.88 20.17
N SER A 124 -78.49 18.16 20.53
CA SER A 124 -77.79 19.30 19.91
C SER A 124 -76.31 19.30 20.30
N ALA A 125 -75.99 19.18 21.59
CA ALA A 125 -74.61 19.18 22.07
C ALA A 125 -73.76 18.04 21.48
N ARG A 126 -74.36 16.88 21.18
CA ARG A 126 -73.67 15.79 20.45
C ARG A 126 -73.40 16.15 18.99
N ARG A 127 -74.38 16.70 18.27
CA ARG A 127 -74.19 17.14 16.88
C ARG A 127 -73.15 18.24 16.77
N GLU A 128 -73.19 19.24 17.65
CA GLU A 128 -72.19 20.30 17.73
C GLU A 128 -70.79 19.74 18.01
N ALA A 129 -70.66 18.78 18.94
CA ALA A 129 -69.38 18.12 19.21
C ALA A 129 -68.87 17.25 18.05
N GLU A 130 -69.77 16.59 17.32
CA GLU A 130 -69.44 15.82 16.11
C GLU A 130 -69.04 16.74 14.94
N GLU A 131 -69.73 17.87 14.75
CA GLU A 131 -69.40 18.89 13.76
C GLU A 131 -68.02 19.51 14.03
N VAL A 132 -67.77 19.96 15.26
CA VAL A 132 -66.45 20.50 15.67
C VAL A 132 -65.34 19.47 15.49
N ARG A 133 -65.60 18.18 15.77
CA ARG A 133 -64.62 17.10 15.50
C ARG A 133 -64.39 16.87 14.02
N ALA A 134 -65.44 16.89 13.20
CA ALA A 134 -65.34 16.69 11.76
C ALA A 134 -64.59 17.84 11.08
N THR A 135 -64.90 19.10 11.43
CA THR A 135 -64.19 20.27 10.89
C THR A 135 -62.72 20.28 11.31
N THR A 136 -62.42 20.08 12.60
CA THR A 136 -61.02 20.05 13.08
C THR A 136 -60.22 18.86 12.52
N SER A 137 -60.84 17.69 12.27
CA SER A 137 -60.18 16.59 11.54
C SER A 137 -59.85 16.99 10.11
N ALA A 138 -60.82 17.54 9.37
CA ALA A 138 -60.62 17.98 7.99
C ALA A 138 -59.57 19.11 7.87
N GLU A 139 -59.56 20.07 8.80
CA GLU A 139 -58.55 21.13 8.86
C GLU A 139 -57.16 20.58 9.16
N THR A 140 -57.02 19.69 10.16
CA THR A 140 -55.71 19.11 10.52
C THR A 140 -55.17 18.19 9.43
N GLU A 141 -56.02 17.37 8.80
CA GLU A 141 -55.66 16.58 7.61
C GLU A 141 -55.24 17.47 6.44
N GLY A 142 -55.97 18.56 6.17
CA GLY A 142 -55.62 19.53 5.14
C GLY A 142 -54.28 20.23 5.39
N VAL A 143 -53.98 20.60 6.65
CA VAL A 143 -52.69 21.17 7.06
C VAL A 143 -51.57 20.14 6.92
N LEU A 144 -51.79 18.88 7.34
CA LEU A 144 -50.80 17.81 7.21
C LEU A 144 -50.49 17.49 5.74
N GLN A 145 -51.50 17.33 4.88
CA GLN A 145 -51.30 17.14 3.43
C GLN A 145 -50.67 18.36 2.74
N GLY A 146 -50.94 19.58 3.25
CA GLY A 146 -50.28 20.80 2.80
C GLY A 146 -48.80 20.85 3.19
N ALA A 147 -48.47 20.42 4.41
CA ALA A 147 -47.10 20.33 4.90
C ALA A 147 -46.30 19.22 4.19
N GLN A 148 -46.91 18.05 3.95
CA GLN A 148 -46.32 16.93 3.20
C GLN A 148 -45.97 17.35 1.77
N ARG A 149 -46.92 17.92 1.01
CA ARG A 149 -46.65 18.39 -0.36
C ARG A 149 -45.54 19.45 -0.42
N ARG A 150 -45.52 20.40 0.52
CA ARG A 150 -44.41 21.38 0.61
C ARG A 150 -43.07 20.72 0.92
N ALA A 151 -43.04 19.69 1.77
CA ALA A 151 -41.82 18.95 2.06
C ALA A 151 -41.35 18.16 0.82
N GLU A 152 -42.26 17.51 0.09
CA GLU A 152 -41.99 16.82 -1.18
C GLU A 152 -41.49 17.79 -2.27
N GLU A 153 -42.11 18.97 -2.39
CA GLU A 153 -41.68 20.03 -3.30
C GLU A 153 -40.27 20.54 -2.98
N LEU A 154 -39.98 20.77 -1.68
CA LEU A 154 -38.66 21.21 -1.21
C LEU A 154 -37.59 20.13 -1.42
N ILE A 155 -37.87 18.89 -1.01
CA ILE A 155 -36.96 17.74 -1.23
C ILE A 155 -36.70 17.57 -2.72
N GLY A 156 -37.74 17.51 -3.55
CA GLY A 156 -37.60 17.41 -5.00
C GLY A 156 -36.86 18.60 -5.63
N SER A 157 -36.97 19.81 -5.07
CA SER A 157 -36.15 20.95 -5.53
C SER A 157 -34.67 20.79 -5.16
N ALA A 158 -34.38 20.35 -3.93
CA ALA A 158 -33.02 20.13 -3.46
C ALA A 158 -32.35 18.95 -4.20
N GLU A 159 -33.09 17.89 -4.51
CA GLU A 159 -32.62 16.77 -5.34
C GLU A 159 -32.29 17.23 -6.77
N ARG A 160 -33.12 18.08 -7.38
CA ARG A 160 -32.83 18.65 -8.71
C ARG A 160 -31.63 19.59 -8.70
N GLU A 161 -31.47 20.39 -7.65
CA GLU A 161 -30.32 21.28 -7.47
C GLU A 161 -29.03 20.47 -7.23
N ALA A 162 -29.07 19.43 -6.40
CA ALA A 162 -27.95 18.52 -6.20
C ALA A 162 -27.59 17.76 -7.48
N ALA A 163 -28.58 17.30 -8.26
CA ALA A 163 -28.35 16.69 -9.57
C ALA A 163 -27.72 17.67 -10.57
N LEU A 164 -28.14 18.94 -10.56
CA LEU A 164 -27.51 19.99 -11.36
C LEU A 164 -26.05 20.22 -10.95
N ILE A 165 -25.79 20.47 -9.66
CA ILE A 165 -24.44 20.73 -9.12
C ILE A 165 -23.48 19.56 -9.41
N THR A 166 -23.95 18.32 -9.23
CA THR A 166 -23.14 17.13 -9.55
C THR A 166 -22.89 16.98 -11.05
N SER A 167 -23.86 17.31 -11.90
CA SER A 167 -23.65 17.31 -13.35
C SER A 167 -22.66 18.38 -13.81
N THR A 168 -22.72 19.60 -13.26
CA THR A 168 -21.79 20.69 -13.60
C THR A 168 -20.39 20.39 -13.09
N LEU A 169 -20.27 19.84 -11.88
CA LEU A 169 -18.98 19.40 -11.32
C LEU A 169 -18.34 18.30 -12.19
N ALA A 170 -19.13 17.33 -12.66
CA ALA A 170 -18.64 16.27 -13.55
C ALA A 170 -18.17 16.82 -14.91
N THR A 171 -18.85 17.83 -15.47
CA THR A 171 -18.38 18.50 -16.70
C THR A 171 -17.10 19.30 -16.44
N GLU A 172 -17.02 20.07 -15.35
CA GLU A 172 -15.80 20.80 -14.98
C GLU A 172 -14.60 19.88 -14.71
N GLU A 173 -14.82 18.73 -14.05
CA GLU A 173 -13.79 17.72 -13.80
C GLU A 173 -13.28 17.12 -15.13
N SER A 174 -14.18 16.82 -16.06
CA SER A 174 -13.84 16.34 -17.41
C SER A 174 -13.06 17.38 -18.21
N GLU A 175 -13.48 18.65 -18.18
CA GLU A 175 -12.79 19.75 -18.86
C GLU A 175 -11.40 20.02 -18.27
N ARG A 176 -11.27 20.05 -16.94
CA ARG A 176 -9.97 20.20 -16.26
C ARG A 176 -9.04 19.03 -16.56
N ARG A 177 -9.54 17.79 -16.54
CA ARG A 177 -8.76 16.60 -16.93
C ARG A 177 -8.29 16.71 -18.38
N ALA A 178 -9.17 17.09 -19.31
CA ALA A 178 -8.82 17.25 -20.72
C ALA A 178 -7.85 18.42 -20.96
N SER A 179 -7.88 19.50 -20.16
CA SER A 179 -6.87 20.57 -20.21
C SER A 179 -5.52 20.05 -19.73
N LEU A 180 -5.48 19.44 -18.54
CA LEU A 180 -4.26 18.88 -17.96
C LEU A 180 -3.63 17.80 -18.84
N GLU A 181 -4.43 16.95 -19.49
CA GLU A 181 -3.92 15.94 -20.43
C GLU A 181 -3.27 16.58 -21.67
N ARG A 182 -3.85 17.66 -22.20
CA ARG A 182 -3.23 18.44 -23.30
C ARG A 182 -1.96 19.15 -22.84
N GLU A 183 -1.95 19.76 -21.65
CA GLU A 183 -0.80 20.44 -21.06
C GLU A 183 0.35 19.47 -20.76
N ILE A 184 0.05 18.28 -20.24
CA ILE A 184 1.04 17.20 -20.06
C ILE A 184 1.54 16.72 -21.43
N GLY A 185 0.66 16.61 -22.43
CA GLY A 185 1.02 16.26 -23.80
C GLY A 185 1.96 17.28 -24.46
N THR A 186 1.71 18.58 -24.30
CA THR A 186 2.59 19.64 -24.83
C THR A 186 3.91 19.69 -24.08
N LEU A 187 3.90 19.68 -22.74
CA LEU A 187 5.12 19.66 -21.91
C LEU A 187 6.00 18.43 -22.18
N ARG A 188 5.37 17.27 -22.41
CA ARG A 188 6.08 16.05 -22.81
C ARG A 188 6.71 16.20 -24.20
N SER A 189 5.97 16.74 -25.17
CA SER A 189 6.49 16.97 -26.53
C SER A 189 7.63 17.98 -26.55
N THR A 190 7.56 19.05 -25.75
CA THR A 190 8.67 20.02 -25.61
C THR A 190 9.87 19.37 -24.93
N ALA A 191 9.68 18.60 -23.86
CA ALA A 191 10.78 17.90 -23.18
C ALA A 191 11.44 16.82 -24.07
N GLU A 192 10.66 16.02 -24.82
CA GLU A 192 11.18 15.05 -25.78
C GLU A 192 11.99 15.74 -26.90
N ARG A 193 11.53 16.92 -27.35
CA ARG A 193 12.26 17.75 -28.31
C ARG A 193 13.55 18.33 -27.72
N GLU A 194 13.51 18.95 -26.54
CA GLU A 194 14.67 19.53 -25.86
C GLU A 194 15.75 18.47 -25.57
N VAL A 195 15.35 17.28 -25.11
CA VAL A 195 16.27 16.15 -24.91
C VAL A 195 16.90 15.69 -26.24
N THR A 196 16.14 15.72 -27.33
CA THR A 196 16.67 15.37 -28.67
C THR A 196 17.63 16.44 -29.19
N GLU A 197 17.29 17.72 -29.05
CA GLU A 197 18.16 18.85 -29.42
C GLU A 197 19.46 18.84 -28.59
N ALA A 198 19.38 18.65 -27.28
CA ALA A 198 20.53 18.53 -26.39
C ALA A 198 21.42 17.32 -26.73
N ARG A 199 20.84 16.17 -27.10
CA ARG A 199 21.60 15.01 -27.59
C ARG A 199 22.36 15.31 -28.88
N VAL A 200 21.70 15.94 -29.86
CA VAL A 200 22.34 16.31 -31.14
C VAL A 200 23.47 17.33 -30.94
N VAL A 201 23.32 18.26 -29.98
CA VAL A 201 24.40 19.18 -29.60
C VAL A 201 25.56 18.42 -28.95
N ALA A 202 25.31 17.59 -27.94
CA ALA A 202 26.35 16.81 -27.27
C ALA A 202 27.08 15.84 -28.22
N GLU A 203 26.38 15.19 -29.17
CA GLU A 203 26.98 14.35 -30.19
C GLU A 203 27.91 15.13 -31.13
N ARG A 204 27.53 16.38 -31.49
CA ARG A 204 28.39 17.28 -32.29
C ARG A 204 29.61 17.74 -31.52
N GLU A 205 29.46 18.14 -30.26
CA GLU A 205 30.57 18.54 -29.39
C GLU A 205 31.56 17.39 -29.19
N ILE A 206 31.07 16.16 -28.94
CA ILE A 206 31.90 14.96 -28.84
C ILE A 206 32.62 14.66 -30.18
N ALA A 207 31.94 14.85 -31.32
CA ALA A 207 32.56 14.67 -32.63
C ALA A 207 33.64 15.73 -32.93
N GLN A 208 33.40 16.99 -32.56
CA GLN A 208 34.36 18.09 -32.67
C GLN A 208 35.59 17.85 -31.80
N ALA A 209 35.41 17.60 -30.50
CA ALA A 209 36.50 17.31 -29.58
C ALA A 209 37.33 16.08 -30.00
N ARG A 210 36.70 15.06 -30.59
CA ARG A 210 37.42 13.90 -31.18
C ARG A 210 38.20 14.28 -32.45
N ALA A 211 37.68 15.15 -33.29
CA ALA A 211 38.37 15.61 -34.49
C ALA A 211 39.57 16.51 -34.14
N GLU A 212 39.42 17.40 -33.16
CA GLU A 212 40.48 18.24 -32.60
C GLU A 212 41.58 17.38 -31.97
N ALA A 213 41.24 16.48 -31.05
CA ALA A 213 42.21 15.56 -30.44
C ALA A 213 42.91 14.64 -31.46
N ALA A 214 42.22 14.24 -32.54
CA ALA A 214 42.82 13.47 -33.63
C ALA A 214 43.80 14.32 -34.48
N ALA A 215 43.48 15.59 -34.70
CA ALA A 215 44.35 16.53 -35.41
C ALA A 215 45.60 16.88 -34.58
N GLU A 216 45.44 17.13 -33.27
CA GLU A 216 46.56 17.32 -32.34
C GLU A 216 47.46 16.08 -32.27
N ALA A 217 46.88 14.88 -32.14
CA ALA A 217 47.63 13.64 -32.14
C ALA A 217 48.33 13.35 -33.49
N ALA A 218 47.78 13.82 -34.61
CA ALA A 218 48.45 13.75 -35.91
C ALA A 218 49.61 14.75 -36.01
N ALA A 219 49.41 15.99 -35.56
CA ALA A 219 50.45 17.02 -35.54
C ALA A 219 51.65 16.62 -34.65
N LEU A 220 51.39 16.10 -33.45
CA LEU A 220 52.42 15.60 -32.53
C LEU A 220 53.20 14.40 -33.11
N ARG A 221 52.53 13.51 -33.87
CA ARG A 221 53.22 12.41 -34.58
C ARG A 221 54.10 12.94 -35.69
N GLU A 222 53.59 13.86 -36.52
CA GLU A 222 54.38 14.45 -37.61
C GLU A 222 55.57 15.27 -37.06
N GLU A 223 55.42 15.92 -35.90
CA GLU A 223 56.51 16.58 -35.19
C GLU A 223 57.55 15.57 -34.69
N ALA A 224 57.13 14.51 -33.99
CA ALA A 224 58.04 13.45 -33.54
C ALA A 224 58.76 12.74 -34.71
N ASP A 225 58.07 12.51 -35.84
CA ASP A 225 58.67 11.95 -37.06
C ASP A 225 59.68 12.92 -37.70
N ARG A 226 59.39 14.23 -37.74
CA ARG A 226 60.33 15.27 -38.18
C ARG A 226 61.55 15.38 -37.25
N GLU A 227 61.36 15.33 -35.94
CA GLU A 227 62.47 15.33 -34.98
C GLU A 227 63.34 14.07 -35.10
N SER A 228 62.70 12.90 -35.23
CA SER A 228 63.36 11.60 -35.41
C SER A 228 64.18 11.55 -36.69
N THR A 229 63.60 11.93 -37.84
CA THR A 229 64.33 12.01 -39.12
C THR A 229 65.46 13.03 -39.05
N GLY A 230 65.23 14.22 -38.48
CA GLY A 230 66.28 15.22 -38.27
C GLY A 230 67.39 14.77 -37.32
N LEU A 231 67.12 13.89 -36.34
CA LEU A 231 68.15 13.27 -35.49
C LEU A 231 68.92 12.19 -36.24
N MET A 232 68.24 11.37 -37.06
CA MET A 232 68.87 10.37 -37.91
C MET A 232 69.77 11.00 -38.99
N GLU A 233 69.38 12.14 -39.57
CA GLU A 233 70.23 12.88 -40.49
C GLU A 233 71.44 13.51 -39.79
N ARG A 234 71.27 14.11 -38.60
CA ARG A 234 72.38 14.64 -37.80
C ARG A 234 73.39 13.55 -37.45
N THR A 235 72.94 12.44 -36.87
CA THR A 235 73.81 11.31 -36.50
C THR A 235 74.47 10.67 -37.72
N ARG A 236 73.78 10.57 -38.86
CA ARG A 236 74.37 10.08 -40.12
C ARG A 236 75.45 11.03 -40.67
N ASN A 237 75.24 12.34 -40.59
CA ASN A 237 76.22 13.34 -40.99
C ASN A 237 77.44 13.37 -40.05
N GLU A 238 77.24 13.21 -38.75
CA GLU A 238 78.32 13.06 -37.76
C GLU A 238 79.12 11.78 -37.98
N ALA A 239 78.45 10.63 -38.19
CA ALA A 239 79.11 9.37 -38.54
C ALA A 239 79.90 9.48 -39.85
N ALA A 240 79.34 10.17 -40.86
CA ALA A 240 80.03 10.41 -42.12
C ALA A 240 81.28 11.30 -41.95
N ARG A 241 81.24 12.32 -41.07
CA ARG A 241 82.42 13.11 -40.69
C ARG A 241 83.47 12.26 -39.98
N ILE A 242 83.10 11.51 -38.95
CA ILE A 242 84.02 10.61 -38.22
C ILE A 242 84.70 9.63 -39.18
N VAL A 243 83.96 9.06 -40.14
CA VAL A 243 84.53 8.17 -41.17
C VAL A 243 85.44 8.91 -42.16
N ALA A 244 85.13 10.16 -42.52
CA ALA A 244 85.98 10.98 -43.37
C ALA A 244 87.28 11.37 -42.66
N ASP A 245 87.21 11.81 -41.41
CA ASP A 245 88.36 12.17 -40.56
C ASP A 245 89.25 10.95 -40.33
N ALA A 246 88.67 9.80 -40.01
CA ALA A 246 89.41 8.53 -39.86
C ALA A 246 90.09 8.09 -41.17
N LYS A 247 89.44 8.28 -42.33
CA LYS A 247 90.06 8.02 -43.64
C LYS A 247 91.19 9.01 -43.95
N HIS A 248 91.05 10.27 -43.57
CA HIS A 248 92.09 11.27 -43.74
C HIS A 248 93.33 10.93 -42.89
N GLN A 249 93.13 10.62 -41.61
CA GLN A 249 94.19 10.15 -40.71
C GLN A 249 94.85 8.86 -41.21
N ALA A 250 94.07 7.91 -41.74
CA ALA A 250 94.62 6.69 -42.34
C ALA A 250 95.44 6.97 -43.61
N ALA A 251 95.03 7.94 -44.42
CA ALA A 251 95.78 8.37 -45.61
C ALA A 251 97.06 9.14 -45.24
N GLU A 252 97.04 9.98 -44.20
CA GLU A 252 98.22 10.64 -43.65
C GLU A 252 99.21 9.64 -43.05
N ALA A 253 98.72 8.67 -42.28
CA ALA A 253 99.55 7.58 -41.74
C ALA A 253 100.14 6.72 -42.86
N ALA A 254 99.36 6.38 -43.90
CA ALA A 254 99.87 5.67 -45.06
C ALA A 254 100.93 6.48 -45.82
N ALA A 255 100.71 7.80 -46.01
CA ALA A 255 101.66 8.70 -46.63
C ALA A 255 102.97 8.81 -45.82
N ALA A 256 102.88 8.92 -44.50
CA ALA A 256 104.02 8.90 -43.58
C ALA A 256 104.81 7.58 -43.69
N VAL A 257 104.13 6.43 -43.65
CA VAL A 257 104.77 5.11 -43.85
C VAL A 257 105.41 5.00 -45.23
N THR A 258 104.79 5.52 -46.30
CA THR A 258 105.45 5.54 -47.62
C THR A 258 106.67 6.46 -47.67
N ALA A 259 106.64 7.61 -46.99
CA ALA A 259 107.78 8.51 -46.91
C ALA A 259 108.92 7.90 -46.08
N GLU A 260 108.63 7.22 -44.97
CA GLU A 260 109.61 6.45 -44.20
C GLU A 260 110.20 5.30 -45.03
N LEU A 261 109.39 4.59 -45.82
CA LEU A 261 109.86 3.54 -46.73
C LEU A 261 110.70 4.09 -47.90
N GLU A 262 110.39 5.28 -48.42
CA GLU A 262 111.21 5.96 -49.43
C GLU A 262 112.52 6.46 -48.84
N GLN A 263 112.51 7.05 -47.64
CA GLN A 263 113.70 7.44 -46.90
C GLN A 263 114.59 6.22 -46.60
N LEU A 264 114.02 5.09 -46.16
CA LEU A 264 114.75 3.83 -45.98
C LEU A 264 115.30 3.27 -47.30
N ARG A 265 114.59 3.43 -48.43
CA ARG A 265 115.07 3.04 -49.76
C ARG A 265 116.18 3.94 -50.27
N GLU A 266 116.14 5.23 -49.98
CA GLU A 266 117.18 6.19 -50.36
C GLU A 266 118.44 5.98 -49.52
N GLN A 267 118.29 5.72 -48.21
CA GLN A 267 119.36 5.24 -47.34
C GLN A 267 119.93 3.90 -47.86
N ALA A 268 119.09 2.94 -48.25
CA ALA A 268 119.54 1.67 -48.82
C ALA A 268 120.28 1.84 -50.17
N ARG A 269 119.86 2.80 -51.01
CA ARG A 269 120.56 3.16 -52.26
C ARG A 269 121.91 3.83 -51.99
N ALA A 270 122.00 4.71 -50.99
CA ALA A 270 123.28 5.29 -50.58
C ALA A 270 124.23 4.20 -50.08
N THR A 271 123.77 3.30 -49.21
CA THR A 271 124.60 2.16 -48.76
C THR A 271 124.95 1.18 -49.87
N LEU A 272 124.10 1.02 -50.90
CA LEU A 272 124.43 0.22 -52.08
C LEU A 272 125.48 0.88 -52.97
N ALA A 273 125.44 2.20 -53.16
CA ALA A 273 126.46 2.92 -53.91
C ALA A 273 127.84 2.88 -53.22
N ASP A 274 127.88 3.00 -51.89
CA ASP A 274 129.10 2.81 -51.09
C ASP A 274 129.55 1.33 -51.06
N ALA A 275 128.60 0.39 -51.13
CA ALA A 275 128.88 -1.05 -51.24
C ALA A 275 129.47 -1.44 -52.61
N ASP A 276 129.00 -0.86 -53.72
CA ASP A 276 129.56 -1.15 -55.05
C ASP A 276 130.98 -0.58 -55.21
N LEU A 277 131.28 0.58 -54.59
CA LEU A 277 132.64 1.13 -54.55
C LEU A 277 133.60 0.23 -53.75
N SER A 278 133.13 -0.38 -52.67
CA SER A 278 133.90 -1.31 -51.83
C SER A 278 133.86 -2.77 -52.33
N ALA A 279 132.91 -3.15 -53.19
CA ALA A 279 132.85 -4.46 -53.85
C ALA A 279 134.00 -4.68 -54.86
N ALA A 280 134.55 -3.59 -55.41
CA ALA A 280 135.76 -3.62 -56.22
C ALA A 280 137.03 -3.90 -55.39
N GLN A 281 137.05 -3.51 -54.11
CA GLN A 281 138.19 -3.65 -53.20
C GLN A 281 138.10 -4.90 -52.31
N THR A 282 136.91 -5.45 -52.09
CA THR A 282 136.69 -6.62 -51.23
C THR A 282 136.77 -7.96 -51.96
N ARG A 283 136.72 -7.99 -53.31
CA ARG A 283 137.02 -9.21 -54.08
C ARG A 283 138.46 -9.71 -53.89
N GLU A 284 139.37 -8.86 -53.44
CA GLU A 284 140.75 -9.21 -53.05
C GLU A 284 140.86 -9.76 -51.60
N LEU A 285 139.85 -9.51 -50.75
CA LEU A 285 139.83 -9.92 -49.33
C LEU A 285 138.90 -11.11 -49.04
N VAL A 286 138.01 -11.45 -49.97
CA VAL A 286 137.06 -12.59 -49.85
C VAL A 286 137.77 -13.95 -49.83
N GLU A 287 138.99 -14.07 -50.38
CA GLU A 287 139.80 -15.30 -50.24
C GLU A 287 140.37 -15.50 -48.81
N ALA A 288 140.47 -14.43 -47.99
CA ALA A 288 141.07 -14.50 -46.66
C ALA A 288 140.04 -14.72 -45.53
N GLN A 289 138.81 -14.21 -45.67
CA GLN A 289 137.80 -14.23 -44.58
C GLN A 289 136.95 -15.51 -44.51
N ALA A 290 137.25 -16.53 -45.32
CA ALA A 290 136.61 -17.85 -45.25
C ALA A 290 136.96 -18.65 -43.97
N ALA A 291 137.91 -18.18 -43.15
CA ALA A 291 138.44 -18.92 -42.00
C ALA A 291 137.80 -18.59 -40.62
N GLU A 292 137.35 -17.36 -40.38
CA GLU A 292 137.13 -16.88 -39.00
C GLU A 292 135.65 -16.83 -38.54
N ARG A 293 134.70 -16.89 -39.48
CA ARG A 293 133.24 -16.97 -39.17
C ARG A 293 132.80 -18.25 -38.44
N HIS A 294 133.72 -19.17 -38.14
CA HIS A 294 133.42 -20.42 -37.44
C HIS A 294 133.77 -20.44 -35.94
N GLU A 295 134.61 -19.54 -35.44
CA GLU A 295 135.04 -19.54 -34.03
C GLU A 295 134.10 -18.72 -33.13
N VAL A 296 133.76 -17.48 -33.52
CA VAL A 296 133.05 -16.54 -32.63
C VAL A 296 131.59 -16.96 -32.35
N ALA A 297 130.93 -17.62 -33.30
CA ALA A 297 129.53 -18.05 -33.19
C ALA A 297 129.26 -19.11 -32.09
N ARG A 298 130.30 -19.69 -31.48
CA ARG A 298 130.17 -20.62 -30.34
C ARG A 298 130.23 -19.93 -28.96
N ALA A 299 130.85 -18.76 -28.87
CA ALA A 299 131.09 -18.09 -27.59
C ALA A 299 129.89 -17.25 -27.10
N GLU A 300 129.02 -16.80 -27.99
CA GLU A 300 127.82 -16.02 -27.62
C GLU A 300 126.68 -16.92 -27.09
N THR A 301 126.60 -18.18 -27.55
CA THR A 301 125.54 -19.12 -27.13
C THR A 301 125.57 -19.50 -25.66
N GLU A 302 126.74 -19.50 -24.99
CA GLU A 302 126.82 -19.82 -23.55
C GLU A 302 126.40 -18.65 -22.65
N ARG A 303 126.53 -17.38 -23.11
CA ARG A 303 126.07 -16.20 -22.34
C ARG A 303 124.56 -16.02 -22.33
N LEU A 304 123.86 -16.49 -23.37
CA LEU A 304 122.41 -16.34 -23.49
C LEU A 304 121.62 -17.25 -22.54
N VAL A 305 122.22 -18.34 -22.02
CA VAL A 305 121.54 -19.28 -21.12
C VAL A 305 121.46 -18.75 -19.68
N GLN A 306 122.54 -18.17 -19.15
CA GLN A 306 122.55 -17.62 -17.78
C GLN A 306 121.61 -16.41 -17.61
N ALA A 307 121.47 -15.57 -18.64
CA ALA A 307 120.54 -14.44 -18.62
C ALA A 307 119.04 -14.86 -18.65
N ALA A 308 118.73 -16.08 -19.08
CA ALA A 308 117.36 -16.57 -19.15
C ALA A 308 116.82 -17.05 -17.78
N GLU A 309 117.69 -17.56 -16.90
CA GLU A 309 117.28 -18.09 -15.59
C GLU A 309 116.90 -16.97 -14.60
N GLU A 310 117.60 -15.82 -14.62
CA GLU A 310 117.26 -14.67 -13.78
C GLU A 310 115.93 -14.02 -14.20
N HIS A 311 115.63 -13.96 -15.49
CA HIS A 311 114.34 -13.45 -16.00
C HIS A 311 113.14 -14.37 -15.68
N ALA A 312 113.35 -15.68 -15.53
CA ALA A 312 112.29 -16.62 -15.13
C ALA A 312 111.82 -16.37 -13.69
N ALA A 313 112.74 -16.14 -12.76
CA ALA A 313 112.44 -15.90 -11.34
C ALA A 313 111.64 -14.61 -11.07
N GLU A 314 111.81 -13.57 -11.91
CA GLU A 314 111.00 -12.35 -11.83
C GLU A 314 109.58 -12.52 -12.41
N ALA A 315 109.41 -13.39 -13.41
CA ALA A 315 108.10 -13.68 -13.99
C ALA A 315 107.18 -14.43 -13.01
N GLU A 316 107.72 -15.41 -12.27
CA GLU A 316 106.95 -16.17 -11.26
C GLU A 316 106.41 -15.27 -10.14
N LYS A 317 107.21 -14.29 -9.68
CA LYS A 317 106.76 -13.29 -8.68
C LYS A 317 105.61 -12.42 -9.18
N ARG A 318 105.50 -12.14 -10.48
CA ARG A 318 104.38 -11.36 -11.05
C ARG A 318 103.11 -12.20 -11.20
N VAL A 319 103.24 -13.49 -11.55
CA VAL A 319 102.09 -14.42 -11.64
C VAL A 319 101.50 -14.70 -10.25
N ALA A 320 102.33 -14.82 -9.21
CA ALA A 320 101.87 -15.00 -7.83
C ALA A 320 101.00 -13.84 -7.31
N VAL A 321 101.35 -12.59 -7.67
CA VAL A 321 100.56 -11.39 -7.29
C VAL A 321 99.23 -11.31 -8.07
N ALA A 322 99.21 -11.71 -9.34
CA ALA A 322 97.98 -11.72 -10.16
C ALA A 322 96.97 -12.78 -9.71
N LEU A 323 97.43 -13.99 -9.37
CA LEU A 323 96.58 -15.05 -8.79
C LEU A 323 96.08 -14.67 -7.40
N ALA A 324 96.91 -14.03 -6.58
CA ALA A 324 96.45 -13.43 -5.33
C ALA A 324 95.35 -12.39 -5.61
N GLN A 325 95.50 -11.48 -6.58
CA GLN A 325 94.45 -10.54 -7.06
C GLN A 325 93.07 -11.22 -7.21
N ALA A 326 92.99 -12.22 -8.08
CA ALA A 326 91.75 -12.94 -8.42
C ALA A 326 91.03 -13.56 -7.20
N ASP A 327 91.77 -14.05 -6.20
CA ASP A 327 91.20 -14.74 -5.04
C ASP A 327 90.56 -13.81 -3.97
N GLN A 328 90.61 -12.46 -4.04
CA GLN A 328 89.60 -11.63 -3.30
C GLN A 328 88.45 -11.19 -4.14
N VAL A 329 88.63 -10.90 -5.43
CA VAL A 329 87.48 -10.61 -6.29
C VAL A 329 86.49 -11.78 -6.24
N ARG A 330 86.97 -13.03 -6.17
CA ARG A 330 86.10 -14.19 -5.93
C ARG A 330 85.54 -14.28 -4.50
N SER A 331 86.36 -14.17 -3.45
CA SER A 331 85.87 -14.32 -2.06
C SER A 331 84.92 -13.19 -1.61
N GLU A 332 85.14 -11.97 -2.10
CA GLU A 332 84.30 -10.80 -1.82
C GLU A 332 82.99 -10.88 -2.60
N SER A 333 82.99 -11.38 -3.84
CA SER A 333 81.76 -11.67 -4.58
C SER A 333 80.93 -12.78 -3.92
N ASP A 334 81.56 -13.87 -3.49
CA ASP A 334 80.88 -14.97 -2.79
C ASP A 334 80.33 -14.56 -1.41
N ALA A 335 81.00 -13.61 -0.73
CA ALA A 335 80.50 -13.01 0.51
C ALA A 335 79.30 -12.08 0.23
N TYR A 336 79.41 -11.19 -0.76
CA TYR A 336 78.36 -10.25 -1.14
C TYR A 336 77.07 -10.96 -1.60
N VAL A 337 77.18 -12.06 -2.37
CA VAL A 337 76.02 -12.86 -2.79
C VAL A 337 75.35 -13.56 -1.59
N LYS A 338 76.12 -14.03 -0.59
CA LYS A 338 75.57 -14.61 0.63
C LYS A 338 74.87 -13.56 1.51
N GLU A 339 75.44 -12.37 1.62
CA GLU A 339 74.85 -11.26 2.36
C GLU A 339 73.56 -10.76 1.69
N LEU A 340 73.58 -10.59 0.37
CA LEU A 340 72.39 -10.23 -0.44
C LEU A 340 71.25 -11.26 -0.32
N LEU A 341 71.56 -12.56 -0.33
CA LEU A 341 70.56 -13.62 -0.13
C LEU A 341 70.06 -13.72 1.32
N ALA A 342 70.90 -13.41 2.31
CA ALA A 342 70.51 -13.35 3.72
C ALA A 342 69.61 -12.14 4.02
N ASP A 343 69.90 -10.99 3.41
CA ASP A 343 69.09 -9.77 3.51
C ASP A 343 67.76 -9.92 2.74
N ALA A 344 67.77 -10.53 1.56
CA ALA A 344 66.54 -10.87 0.83
C ALA A 344 65.65 -11.82 1.63
N ARG A 345 66.22 -12.83 2.30
CA ARG A 345 65.47 -13.72 3.22
C ARG A 345 64.95 -12.98 4.45
N ARG A 346 65.79 -12.23 5.17
CA ARG A 346 65.33 -11.43 6.33
C ARG A 346 64.25 -10.41 5.96
N THR A 347 64.31 -9.85 4.75
CA THR A 347 63.26 -8.94 4.24
C THR A 347 61.98 -9.69 3.88
N ALA A 348 62.07 -10.86 3.24
CA ALA A 348 60.92 -11.71 2.96
C ALA A 348 60.25 -12.24 4.24
N ASP A 349 61.03 -12.72 5.21
CA ASP A 349 60.54 -13.17 6.51
C ASP A 349 59.89 -12.02 7.30
N ARG A 350 60.47 -10.82 7.24
CA ARG A 350 59.86 -9.61 7.80
C ARG A 350 58.51 -9.30 7.14
N ILE A 351 58.44 -9.26 5.81
CA ILE A 351 57.19 -9.04 5.05
C ILE A 351 56.15 -10.12 5.38
N VAL A 352 56.52 -11.40 5.50
CA VAL A 352 55.61 -12.48 5.88
C VAL A 352 55.14 -12.33 7.33
N SER A 353 56.00 -11.89 8.25
CA SER A 353 55.62 -11.62 9.64
C SER A 353 54.69 -10.40 9.78
N GLU A 354 54.96 -9.32 9.05
CA GLU A 354 54.12 -8.11 8.99
C GLU A 354 52.77 -8.41 8.33
N ALA A 355 52.74 -9.18 7.24
CA ALA A 355 51.51 -9.62 6.59
C ALA A 355 50.69 -10.59 7.46
N ARG A 356 51.34 -11.49 8.22
CA ARG A 356 50.65 -12.35 9.19
C ARG A 356 50.09 -11.57 10.37
N ALA A 357 50.86 -10.67 10.96
CA ALA A 357 50.39 -9.80 12.04
C ALA A 357 49.22 -8.91 11.56
N PHE A 358 49.30 -8.36 10.35
CA PHE A 358 48.20 -7.59 9.74
C PHE A 358 46.96 -8.45 9.44
N ALA A 359 47.14 -9.70 8.98
CA ALA A 359 46.04 -10.64 8.78
C ALA A 359 45.40 -11.08 10.11
N GLU A 360 46.20 -11.37 11.14
CA GLU A 360 45.72 -11.69 12.49
C GLU A 360 45.01 -10.51 13.13
N GLN A 361 45.53 -9.28 12.94
CA GLN A 361 44.84 -8.05 13.35
C GLN A 361 43.53 -7.87 12.60
N THR A 362 43.51 -8.05 11.27
CA THR A 362 42.27 -7.93 10.46
C THR A 362 41.24 -8.98 10.88
N VAL A 363 41.65 -10.22 11.18
CA VAL A 363 40.77 -11.28 11.68
C VAL A 363 40.34 -11.03 13.13
N SER A 364 41.19 -10.42 13.95
CA SER A 364 40.85 -9.97 15.31
C SER A 364 39.79 -8.86 15.27
N ASP A 365 40.02 -7.82 14.48
CA ASP A 365 39.13 -6.66 14.36
C ASP A 365 37.79 -7.09 13.74
N ALA A 366 37.81 -7.94 12.71
CA ALA A 366 36.59 -8.55 12.14
C ALA A 366 35.87 -9.49 13.12
N ARG A 367 36.58 -10.20 14.03
CA ARG A 367 35.95 -10.97 15.11
C ARG A 367 35.35 -10.07 16.18
N VAL A 368 36.02 -9.00 16.56
CA VAL A 368 35.50 -8.01 17.51
C VAL A 368 34.26 -7.31 16.92
N GLU A 369 34.26 -6.98 15.63
CA GLU A 369 33.09 -6.43 14.95
C GLU A 369 31.97 -7.47 14.76
N ALA A 370 32.30 -8.74 14.49
CA ALA A 370 31.34 -9.84 14.48
C ALA A 370 30.74 -10.10 15.87
N ASP A 371 31.52 -10.03 16.95
CA ASP A 371 31.03 -10.20 18.31
C ASP A 371 30.27 -8.96 18.81
N GLN A 372 30.63 -7.74 18.37
CA GLN A 372 29.86 -6.53 18.66
C GLN A 372 28.53 -6.49 17.89
N SER A 373 28.52 -6.84 16.61
CA SER A 373 27.30 -6.95 15.81
C SER A 373 26.44 -8.10 16.29
N ARG A 374 27.01 -9.26 16.65
CA ARG A 374 26.32 -10.36 17.33
C ARG A 374 25.77 -9.90 18.68
N THR A 375 26.53 -9.23 19.54
CA THR A 375 26.03 -8.73 20.84
C THR A 375 24.92 -7.70 20.65
N THR A 376 24.99 -6.88 19.60
CA THR A 376 23.94 -5.91 19.26
C THR A 376 22.68 -6.62 18.74
N ALA A 377 22.84 -7.63 17.88
CA ALA A 377 21.76 -8.50 17.43
C ALA A 377 21.18 -9.34 18.57
N GLN A 378 21.99 -9.76 19.54
CA GLN A 378 21.55 -10.54 20.71
C GLN A 378 20.83 -9.65 21.73
N ARG A 379 21.24 -8.37 21.89
CA ARG A 379 20.46 -7.36 22.62
C ARG A 379 19.16 -7.00 21.91
N GLN A 380 19.17 -6.90 20.58
CA GLN A 380 17.94 -6.70 19.79
C GLN A 380 17.03 -7.93 19.86
N LEU A 381 17.59 -9.15 19.91
CA LEU A 381 16.86 -10.39 20.14
C LEU A 381 16.30 -10.40 21.56
N GLU A 382 17.07 -10.03 22.58
CA GLU A 382 16.58 -9.92 23.96
C GLU A 382 15.52 -8.83 24.13
N ASP A 383 15.62 -7.69 23.46
CA ASP A 383 14.57 -6.67 23.49
C ASP A 383 13.34 -7.08 22.65
N LEU A 384 13.51 -7.87 21.58
CA LEU A 384 12.41 -8.53 20.87
C LEU A 384 11.79 -9.65 21.70
N THR A 385 12.57 -10.41 22.48
CA THR A 385 12.10 -11.45 23.38
C THR A 385 11.41 -10.81 24.58
N ARG A 386 11.93 -9.75 25.19
CA ARG A 386 11.21 -8.96 26.22
C ARG A 386 9.94 -8.33 25.68
N ARG A 387 9.94 -7.83 24.43
CA ARG A 387 8.70 -7.34 23.78
C ARG A 387 7.71 -8.46 23.50
N HIS A 388 8.18 -9.61 23.01
CA HIS A 388 7.38 -10.80 22.76
C HIS A 388 6.82 -11.37 24.07
N ASP A 389 7.60 -11.38 25.15
CA ASP A 389 7.21 -11.85 26.46
C ASP A 389 6.34 -10.83 27.20
N SER A 390 6.47 -9.52 26.93
CA SER A 390 5.52 -8.50 27.40
C SER A 390 4.22 -8.50 26.60
N ILE A 391 4.27 -8.83 25.30
CA ILE A 391 3.08 -9.02 24.46
C ILE A 391 2.39 -10.31 24.86
N ASN A 392 3.14 -11.38 25.12
CA ASN A 392 2.59 -12.63 25.63
C ASN A 392 2.11 -12.48 27.06
N SER A 393 2.77 -11.74 27.97
CA SER A 393 2.22 -11.47 29.30
C SER A 393 0.98 -10.58 29.23
N TYR A 394 0.90 -9.65 28.28
CA TYR A 394 -0.32 -8.86 28.03
C TYR A 394 -1.45 -9.71 27.44
N LEU A 395 -1.11 -10.70 26.60
CA LEU A 395 -2.07 -11.69 26.09
C LEU A 395 -2.42 -12.76 27.14
N GLU A 396 -1.53 -13.09 28.08
CA GLU A 396 -1.75 -14.02 29.20
C GLU A 396 -2.49 -13.33 30.36
N GLU A 397 -2.35 -12.01 30.53
CA GLU A 397 -3.23 -11.21 31.39
C GLU A 397 -4.62 -11.06 30.75
N LEU A 398 -4.72 -10.92 29.43
CA LEU A 398 -6.02 -10.92 28.72
C LEU A 398 -6.66 -12.32 28.59
N ARG A 399 -5.88 -13.40 28.70
CA ARG A 399 -6.35 -14.80 28.59
C ARG A 399 -6.58 -15.46 29.97
N GLY A 400 -5.70 -15.18 30.92
CA GLY A 400 -5.75 -15.68 32.31
C GLY A 400 -6.82 -15.03 33.17
N LEU A 401 -7.22 -13.77 32.88
CA LEU A 401 -8.43 -13.18 33.47
C LEU A 401 -9.74 -13.73 32.88
N LEU A 402 -9.70 -14.59 31.85
CA LEU A 402 -10.89 -15.10 31.17
C LEU A 402 -11.00 -16.62 31.03
N GLY A 403 -10.03 -17.45 31.45
CA GLY A 403 -10.23 -18.90 31.42
C GLY A 403 -9.10 -19.80 31.92
N SER A 404 -9.45 -20.67 32.87
CA SER A 404 -8.74 -21.87 33.35
C SER A 404 -7.42 -21.62 34.11
N GLU A 405 -7.16 -22.19 35.29
CA GLU A 405 -7.84 -23.29 36.01
C GLU A 405 -8.13 -24.53 35.15
N GLN A 406 -7.11 -25.09 34.48
CA GLN A 406 -6.83 -26.54 34.46
C GLN A 406 -5.66 -26.94 33.54
N ALA A 407 -5.03 -28.07 33.91
CA ALA A 407 -4.02 -28.83 33.18
C ALA A 407 -2.66 -28.12 32.94
N SER A 408 -1.59 -28.52 33.63
CA SER A 408 -0.78 -29.74 33.37
C SER A 408 0.03 -29.64 32.07
N GLY A 409 1.34 -29.94 32.03
CA GLY A 409 2.23 -30.43 33.08
C GLY A 409 3.61 -30.70 32.46
N ALA A 410 4.69 -30.46 33.20
CA ALA A 410 6.06 -30.49 32.66
C ALA A 410 6.80 -31.80 32.99
N ALA A 411 7.50 -32.37 32.00
CA ALA A 411 8.57 -33.37 32.21
C ALA A 411 9.41 -33.64 30.94
N SER A 412 10.70 -33.94 31.15
CA SER A 412 11.68 -34.57 30.22
C SER A 412 12.33 -33.66 29.14
N SER A 413 13.64 -33.48 28.93
CA SER A 413 14.95 -34.10 29.33
C SER A 413 15.68 -34.95 28.26
N VAL A 414 17.04 -35.00 28.35
CA VAL A 414 18.01 -35.95 27.69
C VAL A 414 18.47 -35.61 26.23
N PRO A 415 19.76 -35.78 25.79
CA PRO A 415 21.10 -35.70 26.47
C PRO A 415 22.31 -35.16 25.61
N ALA A 416 23.56 -35.26 26.15
CA ALA A 416 24.88 -35.53 25.47
C ALA A 416 25.43 -34.56 24.38
N ASP A 417 26.73 -34.30 24.17
CA ASP A 417 28.05 -34.63 24.79
C ASP A 417 29.14 -33.67 24.19
N GLY A 418 30.43 -33.60 24.57
CA GLY A 418 31.20 -34.25 25.64
C GLY A 418 32.75 -34.19 25.46
N VAL A 419 33.49 -34.11 26.59
CA VAL A 419 34.88 -34.62 26.85
C VAL A 419 36.14 -33.79 26.42
N PRO A 420 37.28 -33.81 27.19
CA PRO A 420 38.38 -32.80 27.17
C PRO A 420 39.84 -33.38 26.99
N VAL A 421 40.81 -33.02 27.88
CA VAL A 421 42.25 -33.46 28.04
C VAL A 421 43.26 -32.53 27.30
N ALA A 422 44.25 -31.84 27.95
CA ALA A 422 45.54 -32.22 28.60
C ALA A 422 46.60 -32.78 27.58
N GLU A 423 47.94 -32.82 27.77
CA GLU A 423 48.82 -32.87 28.94
C GLU A 423 50.33 -32.63 28.54
N VAL A 424 51.09 -31.87 29.34
CA VAL A 424 52.46 -32.05 29.93
C VAL A 424 53.67 -32.73 29.19
N GLU A 425 54.89 -32.23 29.52
CA GLU A 425 56.27 -32.82 29.59
C GLU A 425 57.32 -32.87 28.42
N ALA A 426 58.47 -32.23 28.73
CA ALA A 426 59.86 -32.76 28.66
C ALA A 426 60.56 -32.98 27.27
N PRO A 427 61.85 -33.41 27.19
CA PRO A 427 62.95 -32.43 27.03
C PRO A 427 64.01 -32.76 25.95
N GLN A 428 65.02 -31.88 25.86
CA GLN A 428 66.35 -32.00 25.21
C GLN A 428 66.58 -31.31 23.85
N ALA A 429 67.84 -30.87 23.72
CA ALA A 429 68.47 -30.06 22.67
C ALA A 429 68.93 -30.95 21.47
N PRO A 430 69.53 -30.44 20.36
CA PRO A 430 70.21 -29.15 20.21
C PRO A 430 70.08 -28.43 18.84
N ALA A 431 70.95 -27.42 18.66
CA ALA A 431 71.48 -26.85 17.41
C ALA A 431 70.77 -25.66 16.74
N ALA A 432 71.61 -24.65 16.42
CA ALA A 432 71.45 -23.58 15.44
C ALA A 432 70.31 -22.54 15.67
N SER A 433 70.42 -21.28 15.20
CA SER A 433 71.44 -20.67 14.34
C SER A 433 71.78 -19.23 14.79
N SER A 434 73.03 -18.83 14.55
CA SER A 434 73.57 -17.48 14.71
C SER A 434 73.04 -16.47 13.69
N ALA A 435 73.08 -15.18 14.04
CA ALA A 435 73.22 -14.07 13.08
C ALA A 435 74.11 -12.97 13.69
N SER A 436 75.39 -12.96 13.32
CA SER A 436 76.34 -11.88 13.62
C SER A 436 76.15 -10.70 12.66
N PRO A 437 76.58 -9.48 13.03
CA PRO A 437 76.80 -8.38 12.10
C PRO A 437 78.25 -8.35 11.56
N VAL A 438 78.45 -7.66 10.43
CA VAL A 438 79.73 -7.09 9.91
C VAL A 438 80.79 -8.08 9.35
N ALA A 439 81.35 -7.68 8.20
CA ALA A 439 82.50 -8.22 7.45
C ALA A 439 83.81 -8.34 8.29
N PRO A 440 84.94 -8.99 7.85
CA PRO A 440 85.38 -9.21 6.45
C PRO A 440 86.20 -10.51 6.12
N ALA A 441 86.74 -10.56 4.88
CA ALA A 441 87.98 -11.24 4.42
C ALA A 441 88.06 -12.78 4.21
N ARG A 442 88.35 -13.19 2.93
CA ARG A 442 89.49 -14.00 2.38
C ARG A 442 90.11 -15.21 3.14
N PRO A 443 90.85 -16.18 2.50
CA PRO A 443 91.38 -16.24 1.10
C PRO A 443 91.43 -17.64 0.38
N ALA A 444 92.07 -17.66 -0.80
CA ALA A 444 92.91 -18.72 -1.42
C ALA A 444 92.29 -19.91 -2.22
N GLY A 445 92.80 -20.11 -3.46
CA GLY A 445 92.50 -21.18 -4.44
C GLY A 445 93.24 -22.52 -4.21
N PRO A 446 93.86 -23.19 -5.22
CA PRO A 446 94.35 -22.72 -6.53
C PRO A 446 94.06 -23.63 -7.76
N ALA A 447 94.62 -23.28 -8.94
CA ALA A 447 95.14 -24.12 -10.07
C ALA A 447 94.29 -25.27 -10.70
N GLN A 448 94.38 -25.66 -11.98
CA GLN A 448 95.05 -25.19 -13.21
C GLN A 448 94.38 -25.85 -14.47
N THR A 449 94.70 -25.36 -15.67
CA THR A 449 94.36 -25.81 -17.06
C THR A 449 94.71 -27.28 -17.41
N PRO A 450 94.31 -27.92 -18.57
CA PRO A 450 94.16 -27.33 -19.93
C PRO A 450 93.10 -27.94 -20.91
N ALA A 451 93.22 -27.58 -22.21
CA ALA A 451 92.57 -28.09 -23.44
C ALA A 451 91.08 -27.71 -23.66
N GLN A 452 90.73 -26.87 -24.65
CA GLN A 452 90.74 -27.02 -26.13
C GLN A 452 89.67 -27.96 -26.71
N ALA A 453 88.50 -27.39 -27.04
CA ALA A 453 87.68 -27.64 -28.24
C ALA A 453 86.43 -26.72 -28.13
N ALA A 454 86.41 -25.53 -28.72
CA ALA A 454 86.00 -25.28 -30.11
C ALA A 454 84.57 -25.77 -30.40
N ARG A 455 83.57 -24.88 -30.32
CA ARG A 455 82.86 -24.25 -31.49
C ARG A 455 81.79 -25.20 -32.08
N ALA A 456 80.73 -24.78 -32.75
CA ALA A 456 80.33 -23.51 -33.39
C ALA A 456 78.78 -23.52 -33.55
N ALA A 457 78.05 -22.58 -34.13
CA ALA A 457 78.26 -21.21 -34.62
C ALA A 457 76.88 -20.58 -34.92
N SER A 458 76.84 -19.28 -35.14
CA SER A 458 75.86 -18.66 -36.05
C SER A 458 76.58 -18.21 -37.32
N THR A 459 75.94 -18.43 -38.48
CA THR A 459 76.20 -17.80 -39.82
C THR A 459 77.59 -17.99 -40.45
N GLN A 460 77.75 -18.79 -41.51
CA GLN A 460 77.44 -18.51 -42.96
C GLN A 460 78.41 -17.49 -43.60
N SER A 461 78.99 -17.67 -44.80
CA SER A 461 78.98 -18.77 -45.80
C SER A 461 80.15 -18.59 -46.80
N ALA A 462 80.61 -19.66 -47.47
CA ALA A 462 81.16 -19.63 -48.84
C ALA A 462 81.37 -21.07 -49.39
N GLU A 463 80.86 -21.33 -50.61
CA GLU A 463 81.39 -22.24 -51.67
C GLU A 463 81.62 -23.74 -51.35
N ASP A 464 81.55 -24.72 -52.27
CA ASP A 464 80.92 -24.90 -53.60
C ASP A 464 80.97 -26.42 -53.94
N ALA A 465 80.33 -26.85 -55.04
CA ALA A 465 80.54 -28.11 -55.79
C ALA A 465 79.97 -29.46 -55.27
N ALA A 466 78.88 -29.87 -55.93
CA ALA A 466 78.68 -31.13 -56.68
C ALA A 466 78.81 -32.53 -56.01
N ASP A 467 77.67 -33.24 -55.98
CA ASP A 467 77.47 -34.59 -56.60
C ASP A 467 75.95 -34.83 -56.68
N GLU A 468 75.33 -34.76 -57.87
CA GLU A 468 74.97 -35.87 -58.77
C GLU A 468 73.49 -36.33 -58.59
N PRO A 469 72.89 -37.00 -59.60
CA PRO A 469 71.54 -36.63 -60.03
C PRO A 469 70.46 -37.65 -59.64
N ASP A 470 69.21 -37.24 -59.80
CA ASP A 470 68.18 -38.17 -60.29
C ASP A 470 67.24 -37.46 -61.26
N ALA A 471 66.90 -38.16 -62.33
CA ALA A 471 65.96 -37.70 -63.33
C ALA A 471 64.56 -38.23 -63.01
N ASP A 472 63.54 -37.39 -63.16
CA ASP A 472 62.35 -37.89 -63.84
C ASP A 472 61.69 -36.82 -64.71
N THR A 473 61.05 -37.33 -65.74
CA THR A 473 60.38 -36.67 -66.84
C THR A 473 58.93 -36.34 -66.49
N THR A 474 58.36 -35.28 -67.07
CA THR A 474 57.08 -35.35 -67.81
C THR A 474 56.69 -34.02 -68.48
N SER A 475 56.25 -34.14 -69.75
CA SER A 475 55.23 -33.33 -70.46
C SER A 475 55.36 -31.80 -70.49
N ALA A 476 55.72 -31.12 -71.59
CA ALA A 476 55.13 -31.09 -72.95
C ALA A 476 53.89 -30.17 -73.11
N ASP A 477 54.13 -28.97 -73.66
CA ASP A 477 53.44 -28.28 -74.78
C ASP A 477 54.07 -26.86 -74.86
N GLU A 478 54.74 -26.39 -75.94
CA GLU A 478 54.26 -26.15 -77.33
C GLU A 478 53.29 -24.94 -77.33
N GLU A 479 53.55 -23.76 -77.93
CA GLU A 479 54.10 -23.39 -79.26
C GLU A 479 54.89 -22.02 -79.23
N PRO A 480 55.40 -21.43 -80.35
CA PRO A 480 56.67 -20.67 -80.31
C PRO A 480 56.62 -19.18 -80.74
N ALA A 481 57.82 -18.61 -80.83
CA ALA A 481 58.22 -17.30 -81.40
C ALA A 481 57.85 -17.17 -82.92
N PRO A 482 58.15 -16.07 -83.70
CA PRO A 482 59.45 -15.37 -83.66
C PRO A 482 59.59 -13.89 -84.18
N THR A 483 60.69 -13.27 -83.76
CA THR A 483 61.71 -12.44 -84.51
C THR A 483 61.36 -11.35 -85.54
N ASN A 484 62.36 -10.47 -85.70
CA ASN A 484 62.70 -9.55 -86.82
C ASN A 484 62.13 -8.12 -86.72
N ALA A 485 62.93 -7.07 -86.93
CA ALA A 485 64.38 -6.97 -87.21
C ALA A 485 64.95 -5.65 -86.68
#